data_AF-A0A3D4GZP4-F1
#
_entry.id   AF-A0A3D4GZP4-F1
#
_cell.length_a   1.000
_cell.length_b   1.000
_cell.length_c   1.000
_cell.angle_alpha   90.00
_cell.angle_beta   90.00
_cell.angle_gamma   90.00
#
_symmetry.space_group_name_H-M   'P 1'
#
loop_
_entity.id
_entity.type
_entity.pdbx_description
1 polymer ?
#
loop_
_entity_poly.entity_id
_entity_poly.type
_entity_poly.pdbx_seq_one_letter_code
_entity_poly.pdbx_strand_id
1 'polypeptide(L)'
;MAAIGLPKGERCVRCGCPGEWIGGCSNCSGKAYRFHQLITLADFNDELRQLVHALKYQGRLCVATVLEKLLGEAILDAWNVPTGFLIVPVTLHASREREEC
;
A
#
# COMPACT_ATOMS: atom_id res chain seq x y z
N MET A 1 4.99 17.55 -11.79
CA MET A 1 5.33 16.37 -10.94
C MET A 1 4.12 16.12 -10.06
N ALA A 2 3.39 15.02 -10.27
CA ALA A 2 2.27 14.68 -9.40
C ALA A 2 2.82 14.26 -8.04
N ALA A 3 2.38 14.90 -6.97
CA ALA A 3 2.73 14.49 -5.63
C ALA A 3 1.96 13.20 -5.32
N ILE A 4 2.68 12.07 -5.29
CA ILE A 4 2.17 10.85 -4.65
C ILE A 4 1.91 11.25 -3.19
N GLY A 5 0.64 11.31 -2.79
CA GLY A 5 0.22 11.82 -1.50
C GLY A 5 0.76 10.96 -0.36
N LEU A 6 2.00 11.23 0.07
CA LEU A 6 2.66 10.45 1.12
C LEU A 6 1.79 10.44 2.38
N PRO A 7 1.77 9.32 3.12
CA PRO A 7 0.91 9.17 4.27
C PRO A 7 1.21 10.27 5.27
N LYS A 8 0.20 11.06 5.63
CA LYS A 8 0.34 12.06 6.69
C LYS A 8 0.10 11.40 8.05
N GLY A 9 0.95 11.73 9.02
CA GLY A 9 0.84 11.31 10.42
C GLY A 9 1.15 9.83 10.66
N GLU A 10 1.05 9.41 11.92
CA GLU A 10 1.25 8.01 12.31
C GLU A 10 0.15 7.09 11.74
N ARG A 11 0.56 5.86 11.43
CA ARG A 11 -0.29 4.83 10.82
C ARG A 11 -0.23 3.57 11.67
N CYS A 12 -1.38 2.92 11.83
CA CYS A 12 -1.41 1.66 12.53
C CYS A 12 -0.70 0.59 11.69
N VAL A 13 0.38 0.00 12.21
CA VAL A 13 1.15 -1.05 11.52
C VAL A 13 0.34 -2.32 11.19
N ARG A 14 -0.86 -2.49 11.76
CA ARG A 14 -1.75 -3.63 11.47
C ARG A 14 -2.85 -3.34 10.45
N CYS A 15 -3.26 -2.09 10.27
CA CYS A 15 -4.40 -1.79 9.38
C CYS A 15 -4.24 -0.56 8.50
N GLY A 16 -3.19 0.25 8.68
CA GLY A 16 -2.94 1.46 7.90
C GLY A 16 -3.87 2.64 8.21
N CYS A 17 -4.76 2.50 9.20
CA CYS A 17 -5.60 3.61 9.66
C CYS A 17 -4.71 4.77 10.13
N PRO A 18 -4.97 6.03 9.73
CA PRO A 18 -4.27 7.20 10.26
C PRO A 18 -4.74 7.54 11.67
N GLY A 19 -3.82 8.04 12.50
CA GLY A 19 -4.13 8.62 13.80
C GLY A 19 -3.09 8.30 14.86
N GLU A 20 -3.26 8.92 16.03
CA GLU A 20 -2.52 8.59 17.24
C GLU A 20 -3.44 7.80 18.17
N TRP A 21 -2.93 6.71 18.76
CA TRP A 21 -3.72 5.87 19.65
C TRP A 21 -3.03 5.66 20.99
N ILE A 22 -3.74 5.95 22.07
CA ILE A 22 -3.33 5.63 23.44
C ILE A 22 -3.90 4.25 23.77
N GLY A 23 -3.04 3.23 23.87
CA GLY A 23 -3.45 1.86 24.22
C GLY A 23 -3.82 0.95 23.04
N GLY A 24 -3.67 1.41 21.79
CA GLY A 24 -3.81 0.60 20.57
C GLY A 24 -4.90 1.07 19.60
N CYS A 25 -4.82 0.63 18.34
CA CYS A 25 -5.73 1.09 17.28
C CYS A 25 -7.15 0.53 17.45
N SER A 26 -8.13 1.42 17.65
CA SER A 26 -9.56 1.06 17.77
C SER A 26 -10.10 0.30 16.56
N ASN A 27 -9.63 0.63 15.35
CA ASN A 27 -10.02 -0.06 14.12
C ASN A 27 -9.53 -1.53 14.07
N CYS A 28 -8.52 -1.88 14.86
CA CYS A 28 -8.03 -3.25 15.00
C CYS A 28 -8.72 -4.03 16.12
N SER A 29 -9.49 -3.37 16.99
CA SER A 29 -10.14 -4.04 18.13
C SER A 29 -11.11 -5.11 17.63
N GLY A 30 -11.00 -6.33 18.17
CA GLY A 30 -11.82 -7.47 17.78
C GLY A 30 -11.52 -8.08 16.40
N LYS A 31 -10.50 -7.60 15.66
CA LYS A 31 -10.12 -8.14 14.34
C LYS A 31 -8.87 -9.00 14.42
N ALA A 32 -8.92 -10.18 13.79
CA ALA A 32 -7.77 -11.04 13.56
C ALA A 32 -7.35 -10.93 12.09
N TYR A 33 -6.16 -10.39 11.84
CA TYR A 33 -5.58 -10.30 10.50
C TYR A 33 -4.77 -11.56 10.17
N ARG A 34 -4.82 -12.01 8.91
CA ARG A 34 -4.00 -13.13 8.40
C ARG A 34 -2.61 -12.69 7.92
N PHE A 35 -2.21 -11.47 8.27
CA PHE A 35 -0.92 -10.88 7.96
C PHE A 35 -0.37 -10.22 9.23
N HIS A 36 0.96 -10.08 9.29
CA HIS A 36 1.64 -9.54 10.46
C HIS A 36 1.66 -8.01 10.48
N GLN A 37 1.88 -7.41 9.31
CA GLN A 37 2.06 -5.97 9.15
C GLN A 37 1.49 -5.50 7.83
N LEU A 38 1.03 -4.26 7.81
CA LEU A 38 0.61 -3.54 6.63
C LEU A 38 1.45 -2.28 6.49
N ILE A 39 1.98 -2.07 5.29
CA ILE A 39 2.77 -0.88 4.92
C ILE A 39 1.92 -0.08 3.94
N THR A 40 1.68 1.20 4.27
CA THR A 40 0.91 2.11 3.43
C THR A 40 1.88 3.05 2.72
N LEU A 41 1.95 2.95 1.39
CA LEU A 41 2.86 3.78 0.59
C LEU A 41 2.38 5.23 0.45
N ALA A 42 1.07 5.42 0.29
CA ALA A 42 0.45 6.70 0.02
C ALA A 42 -1.04 6.65 0.34
N ASP A 43 -1.62 7.81 0.62
CA ASP A 43 -3.07 7.98 0.67
C ASP A 43 -3.67 7.88 -0.72
N PHE A 44 -4.79 7.18 -0.82
CA PHE A 44 -5.48 7.01 -2.09
C PHE A 44 -6.16 8.33 -2.49
N ASN A 45 -5.68 8.91 -3.59
CA ASN A 45 -6.20 10.14 -4.20
C ASN A 45 -6.25 9.99 -5.73
N ASP A 46 -6.72 11.03 -6.42
CA ASP A 46 -6.89 11.00 -7.87
C ASP A 46 -5.56 10.85 -8.62
N GLU A 47 -4.49 11.47 -8.14
CA GLU A 47 -3.17 11.38 -8.74
C GLU A 47 -2.62 9.95 -8.64
N LEU A 48 -2.68 9.34 -7.46
CA LEU A 48 -2.25 7.96 -7.25
C LEU A 48 -3.12 6.99 -8.05
N ARG A 49 -4.44 7.24 -8.14
CA ARG A 49 -5.35 6.45 -8.98
C ARG A 49 -4.93 6.48 -10.43
N GLN A 50 -4.63 7.66 -10.98
CA GLN A 50 -4.16 7.80 -12.37
C GLN A 50 -2.84 7.08 -12.62
N LEU A 51 -1.89 7.17 -11.68
CA LEU A 51 -0.61 6.47 -11.78
C LEU A 51 -0.78 4.94 -11.74
N VAL A 52 -1.57 4.43 -10.80
CA VAL A 52 -1.88 3.00 -10.70
C VAL A 52 -2.61 2.51 -11.94
N HIS A 53 -3.55 3.30 -12.48
CA HIS A 53 -4.28 2.96 -13.71
C HIS A 53 -3.36 2.93 -14.93
N ALA A 54 -2.46 3.91 -15.06
CA ALA A 54 -1.47 3.95 -16.14
C ALA A 54 -0.52 2.75 -16.08
N LEU A 55 -0.17 2.28 -14.88
CA LEU A 55 0.63 1.07 -14.69
C LEU A 55 -0.16 -0.20 -15.05
N LYS A 56 -1.35 -0.38 -14.46
CA LYS A 56 -2.17 -1.60 -14.60
C LYS A 56 -2.70 -1.83 -16.01
N TYR A 57 -3.15 -0.76 -16.68
CA TYR A 57 -3.94 -0.89 -17.92
C TYR A 57 -3.26 -0.30 -19.15
N GLN A 58 -2.30 0.62 -18.97
CA GLN A 58 -1.63 1.29 -20.09
C GLN A 58 -0.17 0.85 -20.27
N GLY A 59 0.34 -0.05 -19.41
CA GLY A 59 1.70 -0.56 -19.50
C GLY A 59 2.79 0.51 -19.33
N ARG A 60 2.50 1.64 -18.66
CA ARG A 60 3.47 2.73 -18.48
C ARG A 60 4.54 2.37 -17.43
N LEU A 61 5.57 1.64 -17.85
CA LEU A 61 6.64 1.16 -16.97
C LEU A 61 7.47 2.29 -16.32
N CYS A 62 7.50 3.49 -16.89
CA CYS A 62 8.15 4.63 -16.25
C CYS A 62 7.52 5.00 -14.89
N VAL A 63 6.22 4.72 -14.71
CA VAL A 63 5.53 4.86 -13.42
C VAL A 63 5.95 3.76 -12.46
N ALA A 64 6.23 2.55 -12.98
CA ALA A 64 6.66 1.41 -12.17
C ALA A 64 7.96 1.72 -11.43
N THR A 65 8.96 2.30 -12.09
CA THR A 65 10.27 2.61 -11.47
C THR A 65 10.14 3.56 -10.28
N VAL A 66 9.24 4.54 -10.35
CA VAL A 66 9.02 5.48 -9.24
C VAL A 66 8.32 4.77 -8.07
N LEU A 67 7.27 4.00 -8.36
CA LEU A 67 6.52 3.28 -7.33
C LEU A 67 7.34 2.17 -6.68
N GLU A 68 8.18 1.48 -7.46
CA GLU A 68 9.12 0.46 -6.99
C GLU A 68 10.09 1.05 -5.97
N LYS A 69 10.72 2.18 -6.30
CA LYS A 69 11.67 2.82 -5.39
C LYS A 69 11.02 3.20 -4.07
N LEU A 70 9.88 3.89 -4.14
CA LEU A 70 9.18 4.35 -2.93
C LEU A 70 8.68 3.18 -2.08
N LEU A 71 8.13 2.13 -2.71
CA LEU A 71 7.65 0.95 -2.00
C LEU A 71 8.81 0.15 -1.40
N GLY A 72 9.91 0.00 -2.13
CA GLY A 72 11.12 -0.68 -1.67
C GLY A 72 11.71 0.01 -0.44
N GLU A 73 11.86 1.34 -0.49
CA GLU A 73 12.33 2.13 0.65
C GLU A 73 11.39 1.98 1.86
N ALA A 74 10.07 2.11 1.67
CA ALA A 74 9.10 1.94 2.74
C ALA A 74 9.12 0.52 3.37
N ILE A 75 9.38 -0.51 2.56
CA ILE A 75 9.54 -1.89 3.04
C ILE A 75 10.82 -2.04 3.85
N LEU A 76 11.95 -1.52 3.36
CA LEU A 76 13.24 -1.63 4.04
C LEU A 76 13.25 -0.86 5.38
N ASP A 77 12.59 0.30 5.45
CA ASP A 77 12.50 1.09 6.68
C ASP A 77 11.59 0.44 7.72
N ALA A 78 10.47 -0.16 7.28
CA ALA A 78 9.48 -0.72 8.19
C ALA A 78 9.82 -2.12 8.68
N TRP A 79 10.77 -2.81 8.02
CA TRP A 79 10.88 -4.26 8.13
C TRP A 79 12.33 -4.69 8.32
N ASN A 80 12.57 -5.40 9.43
CA ASN A 80 13.85 -6.05 9.68
C ASN A 80 13.83 -7.45 9.04
N VAL A 81 13.79 -7.48 7.69
CA VAL A 81 13.49 -8.71 6.93
C VAL A 81 14.65 -9.70 7.05
N PRO A 82 14.40 -10.95 7.52
CA PRO A 82 15.39 -12.02 7.41
C PRO A 82 15.70 -12.30 5.94
N THR A 83 16.91 -12.73 5.63
CA THR A 83 17.25 -13.15 4.26
C THR A 83 16.34 -14.30 3.80
N GLY A 84 15.75 -14.19 2.61
CA GLY A 84 14.93 -15.23 1.97
C GLY A 84 13.42 -15.04 2.06
N PHE A 85 12.86 -14.08 1.33
CA PHE A 85 11.41 -13.84 1.24
C PHE A 85 10.88 -14.03 -0.19
N LEU A 86 9.59 -14.32 -0.30
CA LEU A 86 8.86 -14.46 -1.56
C LEU A 86 7.87 -13.30 -1.72
N ILE A 87 7.95 -12.60 -2.84
CA ILE A 87 6.94 -11.62 -3.23
C ILE A 87 5.83 -12.35 -3.97
N VAL A 88 4.62 -12.37 -3.39
CA VAL A 88 3.44 -12.97 -4.01
C VAL A 88 2.52 -11.87 -4.51
N PRO A 89 2.29 -11.73 -5.83
CA PRO A 89 1.30 -10.80 -6.34
C PRO A 89 -0.10 -11.28 -5.94
N VAL A 90 -0.85 -10.45 -5.23
CA VAL A 90 -2.27 -10.70 -4.97
C VAL A 90 -3.06 -10.14 -6.14
N THR A 91 -3.58 -11.01 -7.00
CA THR A 91 -4.41 -10.60 -8.13
C THR A 91 -5.77 -10.09 -7.65
N LEU A 92 -6.33 -9.13 -8.39
CA LEU A 92 -7.74 -8.78 -8.26
C LEU A 92 -8.57 -10.01 -8.63
N HIS A 93 -9.52 -10.38 -7.77
CA HIS A 93 -10.47 -11.45 -8.06
C HIS A 93 -11.25 -11.09 -9.35
N ALA A 94 -11.42 -12.05 -10.27
CA ALA A 94 -12.05 -11.85 -11.59
C ALA A 94 -13.45 -11.22 -11.54
N SER A 95 -14.14 -11.26 -10.39
CA SER A 95 -15.41 -10.56 -10.21
C SER A 95 -15.30 -9.04 -10.17
N ARG A 96 -14.12 -8.47 -9.88
CA ARG A 96 -13.90 -7.02 -9.77
C ARG A 96 -13.51 -6.34 -11.08
N GLU A 97 -13.20 -7.09 -12.14
CA GLU A 97 -12.95 -6.51 -13.47
C GLU A 97 -14.21 -5.90 -14.11
N ARG A 98 -15.40 -6.21 -13.58
CA ARG A 98 -16.69 -5.73 -14.11
C ARG A 98 -17.27 -4.48 -13.44
N GLU A 99 -16.65 -3.96 -12.38
CA GLU A 99 -17.17 -2.80 -11.64
C GLU A 99 -16.61 -1.46 -12.14
N GLU A 100 -15.61 -1.47 -13.03
CA GLU A 100 -14.93 -0.26 -13.51
C GLU A 100 -15.08 -0.02 -15.04
N CYS A 101 -16.11 -0.60 -15.68
CA CYS A 101 -16.59 -0.22 -17.02
C CYS A 101 -17.83 0.67 -16.92
#